data_AF-A0A6V8D1B6-F1
#
_entry.id   AF-A0A6V8D1B6-F1
#
_cell.length_a   1.000
_cell.length_b   1.000
_cell.length_c   1.000
_cell.angle_alpha   90.00
_cell.angle_beta   90.00
_cell.angle_gamma   90.00
#
_symmetry.space_group_name_H-M   'P 1'
#
loop_
_entity.id
_entity.type
_entity.pdbx_description
1 polymer ?
#
loop_
_entity_poly.entity_id
_entity_poly.type
_entity_poly.pdbx_seq_one_letter_code
_entity_poly.pdbx_strand_id
1 'polypeptide(L)'
;MAGESTEISHMISPSSWNRFETCPRMFWLSKQRLPRKAGMAASLGTAVHASVEDLLQEDYTQIGNSEDGWLPAEGLRLLKARWEEEKAVFHATPRRPQWKEEKWKEAIKHQKGAIRMLLDHVGINGLDHEKITGALWRKIQSMAIAVEGELKTENGKLMGRLDLLMADVDSSGKMVGWLVADLKTGKAPKDELKTEVNRQLRLYRDIIRDNNPNGPPIRTEGWYTADSSKWVAVGEDVLEDAYAAWEATTPTKIPLEPNIGDDSCGGFCDWKAWCPHWWNWRHETNTLHKGDFSDSVVLLHQYEQSSGSAIVELCEPRDDSGSVIPTGIRTGVNFDNRGKEALEELLETGHQGAIFLGSVMTNRHSWRVGHWCDVLPWSPIPDGVEYTRPSSR
;
A
#
# COMPACT_ATOMS: atom_id res chain seq x y z
N MET A 1 40.79 12.90 -18.45
CA MET A 1 39.84 13.65 -17.61
C MET A 1 38.71 12.71 -17.30
N ALA A 2 38.71 12.17 -16.08
CA ALA A 2 37.71 11.23 -15.63
C ALA A 2 36.36 11.95 -15.59
N GLY A 3 35.36 11.41 -16.29
CA GLY A 3 34.00 11.91 -16.21
C GLY A 3 33.52 11.70 -14.78
N GLU A 4 33.11 12.79 -14.13
CA GLU A 4 32.27 12.70 -12.95
C GLU A 4 31.03 11.90 -13.33
N SER A 5 30.99 10.63 -12.94
CA SER A 5 29.75 9.89 -12.84
C SER A 5 28.90 10.67 -11.85
N THR A 6 27.88 11.36 -12.34
CA THR A 6 26.81 11.87 -11.50
C THR A 6 26.23 10.66 -10.76
N GLU A 7 26.65 10.45 -9.52
CA GLU A 7 26.03 9.47 -8.64
C GLU A 7 24.53 9.76 -8.66
N ILE A 8 23.77 8.79 -9.16
CA ILE A 8 22.31 8.90 -9.16
C ILE A 8 21.91 8.82 -7.69
N SER A 9 21.69 9.98 -7.06
CA SER A 9 21.19 10.07 -5.70
C SER A 9 19.74 9.56 -5.67
N HIS A 10 19.54 8.27 -5.38
CA HIS A 10 18.22 7.72 -5.07
C HIS A 10 17.99 7.65 -3.56
N MET A 11 16.72 7.55 -3.17
CA MET A 11 16.31 7.36 -1.78
C MET A 11 15.51 6.07 -1.63
N ILE A 12 15.67 5.40 -0.49
CA ILE A 12 14.84 4.26 -0.12
C ILE A 12 13.90 4.64 1.04
N SER A 13 12.62 4.35 0.85
CA SER A 13 11.59 4.48 1.89
C SER A 13 11.29 3.11 2.52
N PRO A 14 10.70 3.03 3.73
CA PRO A 14 10.36 1.75 4.35
C PRO A 14 9.51 0.84 3.44
N SER A 15 8.54 1.40 2.72
CA SER A 15 7.73 0.62 1.77
C SER A 15 8.52 0.16 0.55
N SER A 16 9.55 0.90 0.14
CA SER A 16 10.45 0.48 -0.93
C SER A 16 11.38 -0.64 -0.45
N TRP A 17 11.91 -0.51 0.76
CA TRP A 17 12.76 -1.53 1.38
C TRP A 17 11.98 -2.85 1.61
N ASN A 18 10.77 -2.78 2.17
CA ASN A 18 9.93 -3.96 2.34
C ASN A 18 9.64 -4.68 1.00
N ARG A 19 9.46 -3.95 -0.10
CA ARG A 19 9.31 -4.58 -1.44
C ARG A 19 10.58 -5.29 -1.89
N PHE A 20 11.74 -4.68 -1.66
CA PHE A 20 13.04 -5.27 -2.02
C PHE A 20 13.26 -6.59 -1.25
N GLU A 21 12.96 -6.57 0.04
CA GLU A 21 13.07 -7.72 0.93
C GLU A 21 12.12 -8.87 0.55
N THR A 22 10.90 -8.56 0.12
CA THR A 22 10.00 -9.56 -0.46
C THR A 22 10.56 -10.13 -1.76
N CYS A 23 10.98 -9.26 -2.69
CA CYS A 23 11.54 -9.66 -3.97
C CYS A 23 12.25 -8.47 -4.64
N PRO A 24 13.57 -8.52 -4.91
CA PRO A 24 14.28 -7.40 -5.54
C PRO A 24 13.68 -7.01 -6.90
N ARG A 25 13.23 -8.01 -7.68
CA ARG A 25 12.49 -7.78 -8.93
C ARG A 25 11.19 -6.99 -8.72
N MET A 26 10.43 -7.28 -7.67
CA MET A 26 9.21 -6.55 -7.31
C MET A 26 9.51 -5.08 -7.02
N PHE A 27 10.59 -4.82 -6.26
CA PHE A 27 11.09 -3.45 -6.06
C PHE A 27 11.42 -2.80 -7.42
N TRP A 28 12.21 -3.47 -8.26
CA TRP A 28 12.63 -2.92 -9.54
C TRP A 28 11.44 -2.56 -10.44
N LEU A 29 10.46 -3.47 -10.58
CA LEU A 29 9.22 -3.26 -11.35
C LEU A 29 8.42 -2.04 -10.82
N SER A 30 8.41 -1.84 -9.50
CA SER A 30 7.73 -0.70 -8.86
C SER A 30 8.27 0.67 -9.27
N LYS A 31 9.52 0.72 -9.76
CA LYS A 31 10.23 1.92 -10.21
C LYS A 31 10.15 2.14 -11.72
N GLN A 32 9.51 1.24 -12.47
CA GLN A 32 9.43 1.32 -13.94
C GLN A 32 8.23 2.11 -14.49
N ARG A 33 7.49 2.81 -13.63
CA ARG A 33 6.27 3.56 -14.00
C ARG A 33 5.19 2.66 -14.64
N LEU A 34 5.20 1.37 -14.31
CA LEU A 34 4.13 0.44 -14.68
C LEU A 34 2.81 0.84 -13.97
N PRO A 35 1.65 0.58 -14.60
CA PRO A 35 0.34 0.87 -14.01
C PRO A 35 0.17 0.30 -12.59
N ARG A 36 0.03 1.19 -11.62
CA ARG A 36 -0.24 0.84 -10.22
C ARG A 36 -1.72 0.63 -10.00
N LYS A 37 -2.06 -0.38 -9.21
CA LYS A 37 -3.44 -0.68 -8.84
C LYS A 37 -3.88 0.26 -7.71
N ALA A 38 -4.95 1.01 -7.91
CA ALA A 38 -5.66 1.63 -6.79
C ALA A 38 -6.37 0.54 -5.96
N GLY A 39 -6.40 0.67 -4.65
CA GLY A 39 -6.96 -0.35 -3.76
C GLY A 39 -7.90 0.27 -2.72
N MET A 40 -9.13 -0.24 -2.62
CA MET A 40 -10.12 0.28 -1.66
C MET A 40 -9.61 0.31 -0.22
N ALA A 41 -8.84 -0.69 0.21
CA ALA A 41 -8.29 -0.72 1.56
C ALA A 41 -7.21 0.36 1.78
N ALA A 42 -6.37 0.60 0.77
CA ALA A 42 -5.36 1.65 0.81
C ALA A 42 -6.02 3.03 0.82
N SER A 43 -6.98 3.28 -0.08
CA SER A 43 -7.74 4.52 -0.16
C SER A 43 -8.50 4.82 1.13
N LEU A 44 -9.16 3.82 1.73
CA LEU A 44 -9.78 4.00 3.05
C LEU A 44 -8.75 4.41 4.10
N GLY A 45 -7.59 3.73 4.12
CA GLY A 45 -6.47 4.09 5.00
C GLY A 45 -6.04 5.53 4.84
N THR A 46 -5.76 5.95 3.61
CA THR A 46 -5.35 7.33 3.27
C THR A 46 -6.36 8.36 3.77
N ALA A 47 -7.65 8.17 3.48
CA ALA A 47 -8.69 9.11 3.89
C ALA A 47 -8.81 9.21 5.42
N VAL A 48 -8.68 8.07 6.13
CA VAL A 48 -8.69 8.04 7.60
C VAL A 48 -7.47 8.76 8.17
N HIS A 49 -6.26 8.44 7.70
CA HIS A 49 -5.02 9.05 8.20
C HIS A 49 -5.08 10.56 8.01
N ALA A 50 -5.34 11.02 6.78
CA ALA A 50 -5.45 12.44 6.47
C ALA A 50 -6.50 13.16 7.34
N SER A 51 -7.65 12.52 7.62
CA SER A 51 -8.68 13.13 8.47
C SER A 51 -8.26 13.27 9.95
N VAL A 52 -7.40 12.36 10.44
CA VAL A 52 -6.86 12.42 11.82
C VAL A 52 -5.73 13.44 11.87
N GLU A 53 -4.91 13.49 10.83
CA GLU A 53 -3.86 14.50 10.65
C GLU A 53 -4.48 15.91 10.63
N ASP A 54 -5.54 16.13 9.87
CA ASP A 54 -6.30 17.39 9.84
C ASP A 54 -6.82 17.78 11.22
N LEU A 55 -7.45 16.83 11.94
CA LEU A 55 -7.95 17.06 13.29
C LEU A 55 -6.84 17.48 14.26
N LEU A 56 -5.60 17.04 14.04
CA LEU A 56 -4.47 17.44 14.88
C LEU A 56 -3.86 18.79 14.46
N GLN A 57 -3.96 19.18 13.18
CA GLN A 57 -3.34 20.37 12.62
C GLN A 57 -4.26 21.61 12.57
N GLU A 58 -5.59 21.44 12.47
CA GLU A 58 -6.53 22.56 12.39
C GLU A 58 -6.57 23.39 13.68
N ASP A 59 -6.89 24.69 13.53
CA ASP A 59 -7.08 25.60 14.66
C ASP A 59 -8.49 25.46 15.24
N TYR A 60 -8.55 25.07 16.52
CA TYR A 60 -9.77 24.94 17.30
C TYR A 60 -9.84 25.95 18.46
N THR A 61 -9.11 27.06 18.42
CA THR A 61 -9.14 28.10 19.47
C THR A 61 -10.52 28.74 19.67
N GLN A 62 -11.37 28.74 18.64
CA GLN A 62 -12.76 29.17 18.68
C GLN A 62 -13.66 28.29 19.55
N ILE A 63 -13.29 27.03 19.78
CA ILE A 63 -14.09 26.09 20.58
C ILE A 63 -13.83 26.36 22.06
N GLY A 64 -14.89 26.66 22.81
CA GLY A 64 -14.81 26.99 24.23
C GLY A 64 -14.11 25.91 25.06
N ASN A 65 -13.41 26.30 26.13
CA ASN A 65 -12.68 25.35 27.00
C ASN A 65 -13.57 24.22 27.56
N SER A 66 -14.83 24.53 27.83
CA SER A 66 -15.83 23.60 28.39
C SER A 66 -16.87 23.13 27.35
N GLU A 67 -16.72 23.54 26.09
CA GLU A 67 -17.64 23.17 25.02
C GLU A 67 -17.36 21.73 24.59
N ASP A 68 -18.37 20.87 24.68
CA ASP A 68 -18.38 19.47 24.26
C ASP A 68 -19.35 19.25 23.07
N GLY A 69 -19.42 18.02 22.54
CA GLY A 69 -20.31 17.66 21.41
C GLY A 69 -19.87 18.12 20.02
N TRP A 70 -18.80 18.90 19.91
CA TRP A 70 -18.33 19.47 18.63
C TRP A 70 -17.50 18.46 17.80
N LEU A 71 -16.64 17.66 18.45
CA LEU A 71 -15.64 16.83 17.76
C LEU A 71 -16.26 15.78 16.82
N PRO A 72 -17.36 15.08 17.16
CA PRO A 72 -17.94 14.09 16.25
C PRO A 72 -18.43 14.68 14.93
N ALA A 73 -19.04 15.86 14.97
CA ALA A 73 -19.49 16.56 13.77
C ALA A 73 -18.28 17.03 12.94
N GLU A 74 -17.26 17.55 13.60
CA GLU A 74 -16.06 18.07 12.95
C GLU A 74 -15.20 16.96 12.32
N GLY A 75 -14.97 15.87 13.05
CA GLY A 75 -14.27 14.70 12.52
C GLY A 75 -14.99 14.12 11.30
N LEU A 76 -16.33 14.09 11.31
CA LEU A 76 -17.10 13.62 10.16
C LEU A 76 -16.98 14.56 8.96
N ARG A 77 -16.97 15.89 9.17
CA ARG A 77 -16.75 16.90 8.13
C ARG A 77 -15.41 16.67 7.42
N LEU A 78 -14.33 16.53 8.20
CA LEU A 78 -12.98 16.31 7.69
C LEU A 78 -12.84 14.97 6.96
N LEU A 79 -13.31 13.89 7.58
CA LEU A 79 -13.27 12.57 6.97
C LEU A 79 -14.05 12.54 5.65
N LYS A 80 -15.19 13.24 5.57
CA LYS A 80 -15.98 13.29 4.34
C LYS A 80 -15.24 14.04 3.24
N ALA A 81 -14.57 15.15 3.56
CA ALA A 81 -13.74 15.86 2.59
C ALA A 81 -12.62 14.96 2.04
N ARG A 82 -11.84 14.31 2.92
CA ARG A 82 -10.76 13.40 2.52
C ARG A 82 -11.23 12.16 1.77
N TRP A 83 -12.41 11.65 2.11
CA TRP A 83 -13.03 10.53 1.39
C TRP A 83 -13.38 10.88 -0.05
N GLU A 84 -13.96 12.06 -0.31
CA GLU A 84 -14.28 12.48 -1.68
C GLU A 84 -13.02 12.85 -2.48
N GLU A 85 -12.00 13.46 -1.85
CA GLU A 85 -10.70 13.69 -2.47
C GLU A 85 -10.04 12.39 -2.92
N GLU A 86 -9.94 11.41 -2.01
CA GLU A 86 -9.36 10.11 -2.31
C GLU A 86 -10.19 9.33 -3.34
N LYS A 87 -11.52 9.45 -3.29
CA LYS A 87 -12.40 8.87 -4.31
C LYS A 87 -12.10 9.42 -5.70
N ALA A 88 -11.86 10.73 -5.82
CA ALA A 88 -11.48 11.34 -7.09
C ALA A 88 -10.13 10.79 -7.60
N VAL A 89 -9.12 10.68 -6.73
CA VAL A 89 -7.81 10.08 -7.06
C VAL A 89 -7.96 8.61 -7.48
N PHE A 90 -8.78 7.85 -6.76
CA PHE A 90 -9.08 6.45 -7.07
C PHE A 90 -9.68 6.32 -8.47
N HIS A 91 -10.67 7.13 -8.83
CA HIS A 91 -11.29 7.13 -10.16
C HIS A 91 -10.35 7.62 -11.27
N ALA A 92 -9.46 8.56 -10.97
CA ALA A 92 -8.44 9.02 -11.92
C ALA A 92 -7.35 7.97 -12.19
N THR A 93 -7.18 6.98 -11.31
CA THR A 93 -6.20 5.90 -11.48
C THR A 93 -6.72 4.88 -12.52
N PRO A 94 -6.03 4.65 -13.65
CA PRO A 94 -6.55 3.78 -14.72
C PRO A 94 -6.78 2.32 -14.25
N ARG A 95 -5.77 1.75 -13.58
CA ARG A 95 -5.87 0.41 -13.01
C ARG A 95 -6.51 0.50 -11.62
N ARG A 96 -7.82 0.28 -11.57
CA ARG A 96 -8.61 0.34 -10.32
C ARG A 96 -9.73 -0.70 -10.34
N PRO A 97 -10.09 -1.28 -9.18
CA PRO A 97 -11.36 -1.97 -9.01
C PRO A 97 -12.51 -0.96 -8.89
N GLN A 98 -13.70 -1.44 -8.56
CA GLN A 98 -14.83 -0.56 -8.23
C GLN A 98 -14.70 0.08 -6.84
N TRP A 99 -15.07 1.36 -6.75
CA TRP A 99 -15.23 2.08 -5.49
C TRP A 99 -16.40 1.54 -4.68
N LYS A 100 -16.21 1.34 -3.38
CA LYS A 100 -17.21 0.74 -2.48
C LYS A 100 -17.72 1.76 -1.48
N GLU A 101 -18.85 2.39 -1.78
CA GLU A 101 -19.47 3.39 -0.88
C GLU A 101 -19.85 2.80 0.48
N GLU A 102 -20.18 1.51 0.52
CA GLU A 102 -20.51 0.82 1.77
C GLU A 102 -19.35 0.80 2.78
N LYS A 103 -18.10 1.01 2.33
CA LYS A 103 -16.91 1.14 3.18
C LYS A 103 -16.83 2.45 3.94
N TRP A 104 -17.68 3.43 3.66
CA TRP A 104 -17.77 4.69 4.41
C TRP A 104 -17.98 4.46 5.92
N LYS A 105 -18.83 3.51 6.30
CA LYS A 105 -19.08 3.17 7.72
C LYS A 105 -17.83 2.64 8.41
N GLU A 106 -17.01 1.91 7.68
CA GLU A 106 -15.74 1.38 8.16
C GLU A 106 -14.73 2.52 8.36
N ALA A 107 -14.63 3.46 7.42
CA ALA A 107 -13.79 4.65 7.56
C ALA A 107 -14.13 5.46 8.83
N ILE A 108 -15.43 5.69 9.09
CA ILE A 108 -15.88 6.36 10.32
C ILE A 108 -15.43 5.59 11.57
N LYS A 109 -15.55 4.25 11.56
CA LYS A 109 -15.11 3.41 12.68
C LYS A 109 -13.61 3.57 12.93
N HIS A 110 -12.80 3.55 11.88
CA HIS A 110 -11.35 3.70 12.00
C HIS A 110 -10.95 5.10 12.51
N GLN A 111 -11.56 6.18 12.01
CA GLN A 111 -11.29 7.53 12.53
C GLN A 111 -11.63 7.62 14.03
N LYS A 112 -12.77 7.04 14.43
CA LYS A 112 -13.12 6.99 15.86
C LYS A 112 -12.11 6.19 16.67
N GLY A 113 -11.63 5.06 16.16
CA GLY A 113 -10.56 4.30 16.79
C GLY A 113 -9.29 5.12 16.97
N ALA A 114 -8.87 5.86 15.95
CA ALA A 114 -7.69 6.73 16.04
C ALA A 114 -7.84 7.83 17.12
N ILE A 115 -8.99 8.50 17.16
CA ILE A 115 -9.31 9.52 18.20
C ILE A 115 -9.22 8.91 19.61
N ARG A 116 -9.77 7.70 19.79
CA ARG A 116 -9.68 6.98 21.06
C ARG A 116 -8.23 6.70 21.44
N MET A 117 -7.40 6.28 20.48
CA MET A 117 -5.99 5.98 20.75
C MET A 117 -5.17 7.22 21.15
N LEU A 118 -5.51 8.39 20.59
CA LEU A 118 -4.95 9.69 20.99
C LEU A 118 -5.35 10.07 22.42
N LEU A 119 -6.61 9.84 22.81
CA LEU A 119 -7.08 10.03 24.18
C LEU A 119 -6.37 9.08 25.17
N ASP A 120 -6.31 7.79 24.83
CA ASP A 120 -5.65 6.77 25.65
C ASP A 120 -4.16 7.11 25.83
N HIS A 121 -3.50 7.72 24.83
CA HIS A 121 -2.10 8.17 24.91
C HIS A 121 -1.89 9.26 25.98
N VAL A 122 -2.85 10.15 26.18
CA VAL A 122 -2.80 11.19 27.23
C VAL A 122 -3.42 10.74 28.56
N GLY A 123 -3.65 9.44 28.72
CA GLY A 123 -4.17 8.82 29.95
C GLY A 123 -5.69 8.91 30.13
N ILE A 124 -6.43 9.26 29.08
CA ILE A 124 -7.89 9.42 29.14
C ILE A 124 -8.54 8.19 28.51
N ASN A 125 -8.97 7.28 29.38
CA ASN A 125 -9.57 6.02 28.94
C ASN A 125 -11.09 6.08 28.99
N GLY A 126 -11.75 5.63 27.92
CA GLY A 126 -13.19 5.39 27.91
C GLY A 126 -14.08 6.64 27.92
N LEU A 127 -13.51 7.83 27.67
CA LEU A 127 -14.28 9.06 27.47
C LEU A 127 -15.08 8.97 26.17
N ASP A 128 -16.37 9.32 26.22
CA ASP A 128 -17.20 9.45 25.03
C ASP A 128 -16.70 10.61 24.16
N HIS A 129 -16.73 10.43 22.84
CA HIS A 129 -16.29 11.46 21.89
C HIS A 129 -17.14 12.73 21.99
N GLU A 130 -18.42 12.59 22.35
CA GLU A 130 -19.32 13.72 22.62
C GLU A 130 -18.89 14.55 23.85
N LYS A 131 -18.00 14.00 24.69
CA LYS A 131 -17.52 14.65 25.93
C LYS A 131 -16.13 15.24 25.83
N ILE A 132 -15.52 15.19 24.64
CA ILE A 132 -14.21 15.78 24.41
C ILE A 132 -14.38 17.30 24.31
N THR A 133 -13.86 18.03 25.30
CA THR A 133 -13.94 19.49 25.30
C THR A 133 -12.88 20.12 24.41
N GLY A 134 -13.10 21.38 24.00
CA GLY A 134 -12.09 22.14 23.25
C GLY A 134 -10.74 22.23 23.99
N ALA A 135 -10.75 22.41 25.32
CA ALA A 135 -9.51 22.44 26.11
C ALA A 135 -8.78 21.08 26.10
N LEU A 136 -9.52 19.98 26.16
CA LEU A 136 -8.93 18.65 26.10
C LEU A 136 -8.29 18.37 24.74
N TRP A 137 -9.00 18.67 23.65
CA TRP A 137 -8.44 18.45 22.32
C TRP A 137 -7.18 19.27 22.07
N ARG A 138 -7.18 20.56 22.44
CA ARG A 138 -5.98 21.40 22.34
C ARG A 138 -4.81 20.86 23.18
N LYS A 139 -5.08 20.22 24.33
CA LYS A 139 -4.05 19.51 25.08
C LYS A 139 -3.45 18.36 24.26
N ILE A 140 -4.27 17.55 23.58
CA ILE A 140 -3.80 16.49 22.67
C ILE A 140 -2.96 17.09 21.53
N GLN A 141 -3.44 18.16 20.89
CA GLN A 141 -2.70 18.85 19.83
C GLN A 141 -1.33 19.35 20.32
N SER A 142 -1.25 19.89 21.53
CA SER A 142 0.03 20.35 22.11
C SER A 142 1.06 19.24 22.35
N MET A 143 0.63 17.97 22.33
CA MET A 143 1.50 16.81 22.44
C MET A 143 2.04 16.35 21.09
N ALA A 144 1.46 16.79 19.97
CA ALA A 144 1.97 16.46 18.64
C ALA A 144 3.21 17.32 18.34
N ILE A 145 4.34 16.64 18.11
CA ILE A 145 5.61 17.27 17.70
C ILE A 145 5.63 17.43 16.18
N ALA A 146 5.20 16.40 15.46
CA ALA A 146 4.99 16.43 14.03
C ALA A 146 3.80 15.53 13.65
N VAL A 147 3.05 15.98 12.65
CA VAL A 147 1.93 15.26 12.04
C VAL A 147 2.22 15.25 10.55
N GLU A 148 2.23 14.07 9.92
CA GLU A 148 2.66 13.90 8.52
C GLU A 148 4.12 14.31 8.26
N GLY A 149 5.01 14.05 9.23
CA GLY A 149 6.40 14.54 9.20
C GLY A 149 7.30 13.79 8.21
N GLU A 150 8.01 14.51 7.33
CA GLU A 150 9.07 13.93 6.51
C GLU A 150 10.33 13.69 7.36
N LEU A 151 10.92 12.50 7.22
CA LEU A 151 12.11 12.07 7.94
C LEU A 151 13.17 11.64 6.92
N LYS A 152 14.40 12.12 7.07
CA LYS A 152 15.54 11.76 6.20
C LYS A 152 16.81 11.61 7.03
N THR A 153 17.69 10.71 6.64
CA THR A 153 19.06 10.68 7.18
C THR A 153 19.86 11.88 6.68
N GLU A 154 20.92 12.26 7.42
CA GLU A 154 21.77 13.40 7.06
C GLU A 154 22.36 13.29 5.64
N ASN A 155 22.74 12.06 5.23
CA ASN A 155 23.26 11.79 3.90
C ASN A 155 22.16 11.67 2.82
N GLY A 156 20.89 11.81 3.19
CA GLY A 156 19.75 11.84 2.29
C GLY A 156 19.42 10.52 1.61
N LYS A 157 20.05 9.39 1.95
CA LYS A 157 19.85 8.10 1.27
C LYS A 157 18.62 7.34 1.75
N LEU A 158 18.27 7.50 3.02
CA LEU A 158 17.10 6.87 3.64
C LEU A 158 16.05 7.95 3.94
N MET A 159 14.78 7.63 3.70
CA MET A 159 13.68 8.53 3.99
C MET A 159 12.48 7.81 4.61
N GLY A 160 11.61 8.56 5.27
CA GLY A 160 10.37 8.10 5.88
C GLY A 160 9.33 9.21 5.89
N ARG A 161 8.06 8.82 6.08
CA ARG A 161 6.97 9.74 6.40
C ARG A 161 6.29 9.20 7.64
N LEU A 162 6.39 9.95 8.72
CA LEU A 162 5.77 9.62 9.99
C LEU A 162 4.30 10.04 9.91
N ASP A 163 3.38 9.15 10.31
CA ASP A 163 2.00 9.57 10.51
C ASP A 163 1.97 10.56 11.69
N LEU A 164 2.47 10.13 12.86
CA LEU A 164 2.52 10.95 14.07
C LEU A 164 3.87 10.81 14.78
N LEU A 165 4.45 11.94 15.19
CA LEU A 165 5.48 12.04 16.21
C LEU A 165 4.90 12.85 17.37
N MET A 166 4.79 12.23 18.54
CA MET A 166 4.19 12.81 19.73
C MET A 166 5.18 12.83 20.90
N ALA A 167 4.98 13.73 21.85
CA ALA A 167 5.60 13.61 23.15
C ALA A 167 5.09 12.35 23.86
N ASP A 168 6.01 11.51 24.32
CA ASP A 168 5.68 10.31 25.10
C ASP A 168 5.51 10.70 26.56
N VAL A 169 4.38 10.34 27.16
CA VAL A 169 4.04 10.68 28.54
C VAL A 169 3.78 9.43 29.37
N ASP A 170 4.23 9.48 30.62
CA ASP A 170 3.88 8.45 31.59
C ASP A 170 2.44 8.62 32.10
N SER A 171 2.00 7.70 32.95
CA SER A 171 0.67 7.72 33.57
C SER A 171 0.39 8.96 34.43
N SER A 172 1.41 9.73 34.80
CA SER A 172 1.29 11.00 35.52
C SER A 172 1.22 12.22 34.58
N GLY A 173 1.33 11.99 33.27
CA GLY A 173 1.34 13.04 32.25
C GLY A 173 2.70 13.73 32.09
N LYS A 174 3.76 13.18 32.68
CA LYS A 174 5.12 13.73 32.55
C LYS A 174 5.77 13.19 31.28
N MET A 175 6.43 14.08 30.53
CA MET A 175 7.20 13.68 29.34
C MET A 175 8.36 12.77 29.74
N VAL A 176 8.42 11.60 29.12
CA VAL A 176 9.48 10.59 29.31
C VAL A 176 10.25 10.28 28.03
N GLY A 177 9.75 10.73 26.87
CA GLY A 177 10.34 10.38 25.59
C GLY A 177 9.63 11.01 24.39
N TRP A 178 9.91 10.46 23.22
CA TRP A 178 9.13 10.65 22.00
C TRP A 178 8.45 9.34 21.59
N LEU A 179 7.24 9.45 21.05
CA LEU A 179 6.48 8.36 20.49
C LEU A 179 6.30 8.58 18.99
N VAL A 180 6.76 7.63 18.17
CA VAL A 180 6.28 7.50 16.79
C VAL A 180 5.08 6.59 16.78
N ALA A 181 3.94 7.09 16.32
CA ALA A 181 2.74 6.28 16.10
C ALA A 181 2.44 6.20 14.60
N ASP A 182 2.48 4.98 14.06
CA ASP A 182 2.10 4.68 12.68
C ASP A 182 0.68 4.10 12.70
N LEU A 183 -0.27 4.82 12.12
CA LEU A 183 -1.68 4.43 12.11
C LEU A 183 -1.87 3.26 11.15
N LYS A 184 -2.69 2.29 11.54
CA LYS A 184 -3.00 1.10 10.73
C LYS A 184 -4.50 0.88 10.68
N THR A 185 -5.06 0.86 9.47
CA THR A 185 -6.46 0.45 9.20
C THR A 185 -6.59 -1.03 8.83
N GLY A 186 -5.48 -1.75 8.73
CA GLY A 186 -5.45 -3.20 8.50
C GLY A 186 -5.85 -4.02 9.73
N LYS A 187 -5.81 -5.34 9.58
CA LYS A 187 -6.00 -6.27 10.71
C LYS A 187 -4.87 -6.12 11.72
N ALA A 188 -5.22 -6.02 13.00
CA ALA A 188 -4.26 -6.11 14.09
C ALA A 188 -3.53 -7.46 14.07
N PRO A 189 -2.25 -7.49 14.49
CA PRO A 189 -1.53 -8.73 14.71
C PRO A 189 -2.17 -9.51 15.87
N LYS A 190 -1.82 -10.80 15.96
CA LYS A 190 -2.28 -11.67 17.06
C LYS A 190 -1.26 -11.78 18.18
N ASP A 191 0.00 -12.01 17.80
CA ASP A 191 1.07 -12.32 18.75
C ASP A 191 2.20 -11.28 18.67
N GLU A 192 2.66 -10.96 17.46
CA GLU A 192 3.71 -9.98 17.22
C GLU A 192 3.43 -9.14 15.97
N LEU A 193 4.05 -7.95 15.91
CA LEU A 193 4.03 -7.13 14.70
C LEU A 193 4.57 -7.93 13.53
N LYS A 194 3.91 -7.79 12.37
CA LYS A 194 4.46 -8.34 11.13
C LYS A 194 5.85 -7.76 10.86
N THR A 195 6.74 -8.58 10.32
CA THR A 195 8.15 -8.21 10.05
C THR A 195 8.27 -6.88 9.32
N GLU A 196 7.46 -6.65 8.29
CA GLU A 196 7.48 -5.42 7.49
C GLU A 196 7.07 -4.17 8.28
N VAL A 197 6.14 -4.30 9.22
CA VAL A 197 5.68 -3.19 10.08
C VAL A 197 6.70 -2.93 11.18
N ASN A 198 7.23 -3.99 11.80
CA ASN A 198 8.28 -3.87 12.81
C ASN A 198 9.54 -3.22 12.24
N ARG A 199 9.96 -3.63 11.03
CA ARG A 199 11.09 -3.03 10.30
C ARG A 199 10.85 -1.55 9.99
N GLN A 200 9.65 -1.21 9.50
CA GLN A 200 9.29 0.19 9.22
C GLN A 200 9.41 1.07 10.46
N LEU A 201 8.82 0.65 11.58
CA LEU A 201 8.83 1.40 12.84
C LEU A 201 10.25 1.54 13.42
N ARG A 202 11.06 0.47 13.36
CA ARG A 202 12.48 0.51 13.75
C ARG A 202 13.27 1.48 12.87
N LEU A 203 13.04 1.49 11.56
CA LEU A 203 13.69 2.45 10.67
C LEU A 203 13.36 3.90 11.06
N TYR A 204 12.11 4.20 11.37
CA TYR A 204 11.73 5.54 11.86
C TYR A 204 12.45 5.91 13.16
N ARG A 205 12.42 5.01 14.14
CA ARG A 205 13.14 5.18 15.41
C ARG A 205 14.61 5.49 15.19
N ASP A 206 15.26 4.74 14.31
CA ASP A 206 16.71 4.77 14.17
C ASP A 206 17.17 5.99 13.38
N ILE A 207 16.43 6.41 12.34
CA ILE A 207 16.72 7.69 11.67
C ILE A 207 16.50 8.88 12.62
N ILE A 208 15.43 8.88 13.43
CA ILE A 208 15.21 9.97 14.41
C ILE A 208 16.35 10.00 15.43
N ARG A 209 16.80 8.84 15.91
CA ARG A 209 17.91 8.72 16.87
C ARG A 209 19.24 9.18 16.29
N ASP A 210 19.55 8.77 15.06
CA ASP A 210 20.77 9.16 14.36
C ASP A 210 20.82 10.68 14.12
N ASN A 211 19.69 11.26 13.70
CA ASN A 211 19.55 12.71 13.54
C ASN A 211 19.55 13.48 14.88
N ASN A 212 19.31 12.80 16.00
CA ASN A 212 19.22 13.42 17.34
C ASN A 212 20.00 12.59 18.38
N PRO A 213 21.35 12.57 18.34
CA PRO A 213 22.15 11.68 19.20
C PRO A 213 21.96 11.91 20.71
N ASN A 214 21.59 13.14 21.09
CA ASN A 214 21.30 13.54 22.47
C ASN A 214 19.78 13.70 22.72
N GLY A 215 18.94 13.20 21.82
CA GLY A 215 17.49 13.23 21.94
C GLY A 215 16.98 12.36 23.09
N PRO A 216 15.72 12.54 23.51
CA PRO A 216 15.12 11.69 24.52
C PRO A 216 14.89 10.27 23.97
N PRO A 217 14.60 9.27 24.83
CA PRO A 217 14.25 7.93 24.39
C PRO A 217 13.07 7.93 23.40
N ILE A 218 13.12 7.03 22.41
CA ILE A 218 12.11 6.94 21.35
C ILE A 218 11.41 5.59 21.44
N ARG A 219 10.08 5.61 21.62
CA ARG A 219 9.20 4.47 21.48
C ARG A 219 8.50 4.55 20.13
N THR A 220 8.28 3.41 19.48
CA THR A 220 7.60 3.37 18.18
C THR A 220 6.53 2.29 18.18
N GLU A 221 5.32 2.64 17.72
CA GLU A 221 4.15 1.77 17.82
C GLU A 221 3.34 1.74 16.52
N GLY A 222 2.83 0.55 16.19
CA GLY A 222 1.75 0.36 15.23
C GLY A 222 0.41 0.53 15.94
N TRP A 223 -0.37 1.50 15.50
CA TRP A 223 -1.66 1.87 16.09
C TRP A 223 -2.82 1.34 15.24
N TYR A 224 -3.43 0.23 15.64
CA TYR A 224 -4.48 -0.43 14.86
C TYR A 224 -5.86 0.12 15.22
N THR A 225 -6.39 0.93 14.33
CA THR A 225 -7.60 1.73 14.58
C THR A 225 -8.89 0.90 14.56
N ALA A 226 -8.87 -0.33 14.04
CA ALA A 226 -10.04 -1.21 13.98
C ALA A 226 -10.53 -1.66 15.37
N ASP A 227 -9.58 -1.90 16.27
CA ASP A 227 -9.78 -2.41 17.63
C ASP A 227 -9.09 -1.53 18.71
N SER A 228 -8.44 -0.45 18.29
CA SER A 228 -7.71 0.49 19.15
C SER A 228 -6.53 -0.16 19.89
N SER A 229 -5.93 -1.21 19.33
CA SER A 229 -4.75 -1.87 19.90
C SER A 229 -3.44 -1.17 19.49
N LYS A 230 -2.49 -1.10 20.43
CA LYS A 230 -1.15 -0.50 20.23
C LYS A 230 -0.09 -1.60 20.34
N TRP A 231 0.83 -1.61 19.39
CA TRP A 231 1.84 -2.66 19.29
C TRP A 231 3.23 -2.05 19.17
N VAL A 232 4.08 -2.32 20.15
CA VAL A 232 5.44 -1.77 20.22
C VAL A 232 6.35 -2.50 19.26
N ALA A 233 7.16 -1.76 18.49
CA ALA A 233 8.22 -2.33 17.70
C ALA A 233 9.45 -2.65 18.56
N VAL A 234 9.99 -3.84 18.37
CA VAL A 234 11.12 -4.38 19.16
C VAL A 234 12.21 -4.91 18.25
N GLY A 235 13.45 -4.78 18.70
CA GLY A 235 14.64 -5.24 17.98
C GLY A 235 15.73 -4.19 17.92
N GLU A 236 16.89 -4.61 17.43
CA GLU A 236 18.13 -3.82 17.32
C GLU A 236 18.02 -2.67 16.33
N ASP A 237 19.09 -1.89 16.15
CA ASP A 237 19.16 -0.89 15.09
C ASP A 237 19.04 -1.55 13.69
N VAL A 238 18.51 -0.83 12.71
CA VAL A 238 18.31 -1.35 11.33
C VAL A 238 18.95 -0.49 10.24
N LEU A 239 19.72 0.54 10.59
CA LEU A 239 20.27 1.47 9.60
C LEU A 239 21.29 0.80 8.68
N GLU A 240 22.14 -0.08 9.22
CA GLU A 240 23.12 -0.81 8.40
C GLU A 240 22.42 -1.66 7.32
N ASP A 241 21.41 -2.44 7.70
CA ASP A 241 20.60 -3.23 6.77
C ASP A 241 19.88 -2.34 5.74
N ALA A 242 19.36 -1.19 6.18
CA ALA A 242 18.68 -0.23 5.30
C ALA A 242 19.65 0.39 4.28
N TYR A 243 20.89 0.67 4.67
CA TYR A 243 21.95 1.15 3.77
C TYR A 243 22.41 0.07 2.79
N ALA A 244 22.52 -1.18 3.24
CA ALA A 244 22.81 -2.31 2.35
C ALA A 244 21.69 -2.47 1.30
N ALA A 245 20.43 -2.36 1.71
CA ALA A 245 19.29 -2.36 0.78
C ALA A 245 19.32 -1.15 -0.17
N TRP A 246 19.69 0.04 0.31
CA TRP A 246 19.87 1.21 -0.55
C TRP A 246 20.93 0.96 -1.63
N GLU A 247 22.08 0.39 -1.27
CA GLU A 247 23.17 0.08 -2.22
C GLU A 247 22.72 -0.96 -3.26
N ALA A 248 22.09 -2.05 -2.81
CA ALA A 248 21.56 -3.11 -3.66
C ALA A 248 20.41 -2.66 -4.58
N THR A 249 19.79 -1.51 -4.28
CA THR A 249 18.66 -0.96 -5.04
C THR A 249 19.04 0.22 -5.95
N THR A 250 20.33 0.41 -6.21
CA THR A 250 20.84 1.41 -7.15
C THR A 250 20.08 1.35 -8.48
N PRO A 251 19.57 2.48 -8.99
CA PRO A 251 18.78 2.50 -10.22
C PRO A 251 19.50 1.85 -11.40
N THR A 252 18.86 0.85 -11.98
CA THR A 252 19.36 0.10 -13.15
C THR A 252 18.25 -0.10 -14.17
N LYS A 253 18.63 -0.26 -15.44
CA LYS A 253 17.73 -0.64 -16.54
C LYS A 253 17.55 -2.15 -16.65
N ILE A 254 18.42 -2.92 -16.04
CA ILE A 254 18.34 -4.39 -16.03
C ILE A 254 17.49 -4.79 -14.82
N PRO A 255 16.50 -5.69 -14.99
CA PRO A 255 15.74 -6.19 -13.85
C PRO A 255 16.64 -6.81 -12.77
N LEU A 256 16.31 -6.56 -11.51
CA LEU A 256 16.97 -7.24 -10.39
C LEU A 256 16.53 -8.70 -10.31
N GLU A 257 17.42 -9.55 -9.80
CA GLU A 257 17.17 -10.97 -9.59
C GLU A 257 15.94 -11.20 -8.68
N PRO A 258 15.01 -12.09 -9.06
CA PRO A 258 13.83 -12.35 -8.26
C PRO A 258 14.13 -13.28 -7.08
N ASN A 259 13.43 -13.07 -5.97
CA ASN A 259 13.18 -14.13 -5.00
C ASN A 259 11.92 -14.88 -5.47
N ILE A 260 12.05 -16.14 -5.89
CA ILE A 260 10.93 -16.97 -6.36
C ILE A 260 10.49 -17.91 -5.24
N GLY A 261 9.19 -17.96 -4.95
CA GLY A 261 8.64 -18.84 -3.92
C GLY A 261 7.22 -18.49 -3.50
N ASP A 262 6.72 -19.20 -2.48
CA ASP A 262 5.37 -19.02 -1.95
C ASP A 262 5.15 -17.60 -1.40
N ASP A 263 6.12 -17.06 -0.66
CA ASP A 263 6.00 -15.73 -0.02
C ASP A 263 6.09 -14.56 -1.03
N SER A 264 6.61 -14.81 -2.23
CA SER A 264 6.75 -13.80 -3.29
C SER A 264 5.77 -14.03 -4.46
N CYS A 265 6.00 -15.08 -5.26
CA CYS A 265 5.19 -15.44 -6.42
C CYS A 265 3.82 -16.01 -6.02
N GLY A 266 3.75 -16.76 -4.91
CA GLY A 266 2.49 -17.22 -4.31
C GLY A 266 1.74 -16.11 -3.57
N GLY A 267 2.45 -15.06 -3.15
CA GLY A 267 1.94 -13.93 -2.41
C GLY A 267 1.26 -12.84 -3.26
N PHE A 268 1.07 -11.68 -2.63
CA PHE A 268 0.52 -10.49 -3.27
C PHE A 268 1.61 -9.72 -4.00
N CYS A 269 1.49 -9.58 -5.32
CA CYS A 269 2.38 -8.78 -6.15
C CYS A 269 1.56 -8.08 -7.24
N ASP A 270 1.63 -6.74 -7.29
CA ASP A 270 0.89 -5.95 -8.28
C ASP A 270 1.45 -6.09 -9.69
N TRP A 271 2.68 -6.58 -9.85
CA TRP A 271 3.41 -6.56 -11.13
C TRP A 271 3.47 -7.90 -11.86
N LYS A 272 2.60 -8.85 -11.52
CA LYS A 272 2.55 -10.20 -12.14
C LYS A 272 2.48 -10.14 -13.66
N ALA A 273 1.69 -9.24 -14.24
CA ALA A 273 1.53 -9.06 -15.69
C ALA A 273 2.83 -8.71 -16.46
N TRP A 274 3.88 -8.28 -15.74
CA TRP A 274 5.18 -7.90 -16.30
C TRP A 274 6.32 -8.82 -15.82
N CYS A 275 6.02 -9.91 -15.11
CA CYS A 275 7.01 -10.78 -14.49
C CYS A 275 6.95 -12.21 -15.06
N PRO A 276 7.94 -12.64 -15.87
CA PRO A 276 7.96 -14.00 -16.41
C PRO A 276 8.11 -15.07 -15.33
N HIS A 277 8.93 -14.80 -14.30
CA HIS A 277 9.18 -15.71 -13.17
C HIS A 277 7.94 -16.11 -12.41
N TRP A 278 6.99 -15.19 -12.24
CA TRP A 278 5.72 -15.53 -11.60
C TRP A 278 4.96 -16.59 -12.42
N TRP A 279 4.94 -16.46 -13.75
CA TRP A 279 4.22 -17.38 -14.60
C TRP A 279 4.89 -18.76 -14.68
N ASN A 280 6.22 -18.79 -14.80
CA ASN A 280 7.00 -20.02 -14.74
C ASN A 280 6.83 -20.75 -13.40
N TRP A 281 6.92 -20.03 -12.28
CA TRP A 281 6.71 -20.61 -10.96
C TRP A 281 5.32 -21.22 -10.81
N ARG A 282 4.26 -20.57 -11.34
CA ARG A 282 2.90 -21.15 -11.33
C ARG A 282 2.82 -22.43 -12.17
N HIS A 283 3.55 -22.51 -13.28
CA HIS A 283 3.64 -23.72 -14.10
C HIS A 283 4.37 -24.85 -13.37
N GLU A 284 5.56 -24.60 -12.85
CA GLU A 284 6.40 -25.57 -12.14
C GLU A 284 5.72 -26.14 -10.89
N THR A 285 4.98 -25.30 -10.18
CA THR A 285 4.20 -25.71 -9.00
C THR A 285 2.85 -26.34 -9.35
N ASN A 286 2.53 -26.49 -10.64
CA ASN A 286 1.25 -26.99 -11.13
C ASN A 286 0.04 -26.22 -10.58
N THR A 287 0.16 -24.90 -10.43
CA THR A 287 -0.89 -24.02 -9.89
C THR A 287 -1.54 -23.12 -10.95
N LEU A 288 -1.15 -23.23 -12.22
CA LEU A 288 -1.81 -22.51 -13.33
C LEU A 288 -3.32 -22.78 -13.34
N HIS A 289 -4.11 -21.71 -13.44
CA HIS A 289 -5.57 -21.77 -13.62
C HIS A 289 -6.35 -22.55 -12.55
N LYS A 290 -5.76 -22.79 -11.37
CA LYS A 290 -6.35 -23.56 -10.27
C LYS A 290 -6.81 -22.67 -9.12
N GLY A 291 -7.83 -23.15 -8.41
CA GLY A 291 -8.42 -22.52 -7.22
C GLY A 291 -9.81 -21.97 -7.48
N ASP A 292 -10.42 -21.39 -6.45
CA ASP A 292 -11.70 -20.66 -6.58
C ASP A 292 -11.52 -19.28 -7.22
N PHE A 293 -10.36 -18.69 -6.97
CA PHE A 293 -9.87 -17.47 -7.61
C PHE A 293 -8.49 -17.75 -8.20
N SER A 294 -8.31 -17.43 -9.48
CA SER A 294 -7.04 -17.64 -10.17
C SER A 294 -6.62 -16.39 -10.93
N ASP A 295 -5.34 -16.06 -10.80
CA ASP A 295 -4.64 -15.25 -11.79
C ASP A 295 -4.36 -16.13 -13.02
N SER A 296 -4.50 -15.60 -14.23
CA SER A 296 -4.36 -16.37 -15.49
C SER A 296 -3.82 -15.51 -16.63
N VAL A 297 -3.07 -16.11 -17.54
CA VAL A 297 -2.74 -15.54 -18.85
C VAL A 297 -3.55 -16.26 -19.92
N VAL A 298 -4.23 -15.51 -20.78
CA VAL A 298 -5.16 -16.06 -21.77
C VAL A 298 -5.06 -15.35 -23.12
N LEU A 299 -5.50 -16.01 -24.19
CA LEU A 299 -5.79 -15.39 -25.49
C LEU A 299 -7.30 -15.17 -25.64
N LEU A 300 -7.71 -13.98 -26.05
CA LEU A 300 -9.11 -13.68 -26.34
C LEU A 300 -9.46 -14.10 -27.78
N HIS A 301 -10.46 -14.96 -27.94
CA HIS A 301 -10.90 -15.44 -29.27
C HIS A 301 -12.18 -14.79 -29.76
N GLN A 302 -13.17 -14.67 -28.87
CA GLN A 302 -14.46 -14.08 -29.16
C GLN A 302 -14.86 -13.21 -27.98
N TYR A 303 -15.45 -12.05 -28.28
CA TYR A 303 -15.99 -11.14 -27.28
C TYR A 303 -17.29 -10.53 -27.81
N GLU A 304 -18.37 -10.72 -27.07
CA GLU A 304 -19.68 -10.13 -27.34
C GLU A 304 -19.85 -8.92 -26.43
N GLN A 305 -19.63 -7.74 -27.00
CA GLN A 305 -19.61 -6.49 -26.26
C GLN A 305 -20.92 -6.22 -25.51
N SER A 306 -22.08 -6.58 -26.08
CA SER A 306 -23.37 -6.30 -25.44
C SER A 306 -23.53 -7.03 -24.11
N SER A 307 -23.11 -8.30 -24.04
CA SER A 307 -23.29 -9.18 -22.88
C SER A 307 -22.06 -9.30 -21.98
N GLY A 308 -20.88 -8.89 -22.45
CA GLY A 308 -19.61 -9.13 -21.78
C GLY A 308 -19.14 -10.60 -21.87
N SER A 309 -19.82 -11.44 -22.64
CA SER A 309 -19.45 -12.85 -22.80
C SER A 309 -18.27 -13.00 -23.74
N ALA A 310 -17.36 -13.92 -23.42
CA ALA A 310 -16.16 -14.17 -24.20
C ALA A 310 -15.79 -15.64 -24.21
N ILE A 311 -15.03 -16.04 -25.23
CA ILE A 311 -14.26 -17.27 -25.24
C ILE A 311 -12.79 -16.90 -25.15
N VAL A 312 -12.11 -17.47 -24.16
CA VAL A 312 -10.66 -17.33 -24.01
C VAL A 312 -10.00 -18.70 -24.13
N GLU A 313 -8.73 -18.71 -24.51
CA GLU A 313 -7.87 -19.89 -24.50
C GLU A 313 -6.78 -19.74 -23.45
N LEU A 314 -6.66 -20.76 -22.60
CA LEU A 314 -5.66 -20.77 -21.53
C LEU A 314 -4.26 -20.91 -22.14
N CYS A 315 -3.32 -20.17 -21.58
CA CYS A 315 -1.94 -20.20 -22.01
C CYS A 315 -1.04 -20.87 -20.96
N GLU A 316 0.14 -21.30 -21.36
CA GLU A 316 1.22 -21.71 -20.47
C GLU A 316 2.54 -21.04 -20.90
N PRO A 317 3.55 -20.96 -20.04
CA PRO A 317 4.84 -20.41 -20.44
C PRO A 317 5.46 -21.25 -21.54
N ARG A 318 6.01 -20.58 -22.56
CA ARG A 318 6.81 -21.22 -23.62
C ARG A 318 8.27 -21.36 -23.21
N ASP A 319 8.78 -20.33 -22.55
CA ASP A 319 10.17 -20.13 -22.20
C ASP A 319 10.30 -19.06 -21.08
N ASP A 320 11.53 -18.83 -20.64
CA ASP A 320 11.85 -17.93 -19.52
C ASP A 320 11.71 -16.43 -19.83
N SER A 321 11.43 -16.06 -21.09
CA SER A 321 11.17 -14.66 -21.46
C SER A 321 9.78 -14.18 -21.03
N GLY A 322 8.90 -15.12 -20.65
CA GLY A 322 7.48 -14.89 -20.43
C GLY A 322 6.65 -14.98 -21.70
N SER A 323 7.24 -15.38 -22.83
CA SER A 323 6.47 -15.79 -24.00
C SER A 323 5.51 -16.92 -23.62
N VAL A 324 4.33 -16.93 -24.22
CA VAL A 324 3.29 -17.90 -23.89
C VAL A 324 2.86 -18.70 -25.12
N ILE A 325 2.41 -19.93 -24.88
CA ILE A 325 1.79 -20.79 -25.90
C ILE A 325 0.36 -21.15 -25.50
N PRO A 326 -0.57 -21.24 -26.46
CA PRO A 326 -1.92 -21.72 -26.21
C PRO A 326 -1.92 -23.21 -25.84
N THR A 327 -2.73 -23.56 -24.85
CA THR A 327 -2.88 -24.96 -24.37
C THR A 327 -3.89 -25.78 -25.18
N GLY A 328 -4.67 -25.16 -26.08
CA GLY A 328 -5.83 -25.78 -26.73
C GLY A 328 -7.10 -25.76 -25.87
N ILE A 329 -7.00 -25.40 -24.58
CA ILE A 329 -8.14 -25.41 -23.65
C ILE A 329 -8.88 -24.08 -23.75
N ARG A 330 -10.10 -24.12 -24.29
CA ARG A 330 -11.00 -22.96 -24.35
C ARG A 330 -11.97 -22.95 -23.19
N THR A 331 -12.23 -21.75 -22.66
CA THR A 331 -13.13 -21.55 -21.52
C THR A 331 -14.04 -20.35 -21.77
N GLY A 332 -15.31 -20.51 -21.40
CA GLY A 332 -16.27 -19.40 -21.41
C GLY A 332 -16.00 -18.46 -20.24
N VAL A 333 -15.90 -17.17 -20.53
CA VAL A 333 -15.67 -16.11 -19.55
C VAL A 333 -16.78 -15.07 -19.68
N ASN A 334 -17.21 -14.52 -18.55
CA ASN A 334 -18.09 -13.36 -18.54
C ASN A 334 -17.40 -12.20 -17.81
N PHE A 335 -17.30 -11.07 -18.51
CA PHE A 335 -16.72 -9.83 -18.02
C PHE A 335 -17.85 -8.89 -17.56
N ASP A 336 -17.79 -8.45 -16.30
CA ASP A 336 -18.82 -7.63 -15.65
C ASP A 336 -18.25 -6.32 -15.10
N ASN A 337 -19.07 -5.26 -15.10
CA ASN A 337 -18.76 -3.97 -14.47
C ASN A 337 -17.36 -3.46 -14.85
N ARG A 338 -16.53 -3.08 -13.86
CA ARG A 338 -15.16 -2.61 -14.08
C ARG A 338 -14.26 -3.61 -14.81
N GLY A 339 -14.51 -4.92 -14.68
CA GLY A 339 -13.76 -5.95 -15.43
C GLY A 339 -14.04 -5.88 -16.93
N LYS A 340 -15.29 -5.58 -17.31
CA LYS A 340 -15.69 -5.35 -18.70
C LYS A 340 -15.09 -4.06 -19.26
N GLU A 341 -15.25 -2.97 -18.53
CA GLU A 341 -14.68 -1.66 -18.92
C GLU A 341 -13.17 -1.76 -19.15
N ALA A 342 -12.44 -2.45 -18.26
CA ALA A 342 -11.00 -2.62 -18.39
C ALA A 342 -10.61 -3.47 -19.62
N LEU A 343 -11.43 -4.46 -19.99
CA LEU A 343 -11.22 -5.21 -21.23
C LEU A 343 -11.46 -4.32 -22.45
N GLU A 344 -12.57 -3.58 -22.48
CA GLU A 344 -12.91 -2.69 -23.59
C GLU A 344 -11.84 -1.60 -23.77
N GLU A 345 -11.41 -0.94 -22.68
CA GLU A 345 -10.29 0.00 -22.66
C GLU A 345 -9.02 -0.62 -23.25
N LEU A 346 -8.70 -1.87 -22.90
CA LEU A 346 -7.55 -2.58 -23.44
C LEU A 346 -7.68 -2.85 -24.96
N LEU A 347 -8.86 -3.29 -25.41
CA LEU A 347 -9.12 -3.56 -26.82
C LEU A 347 -9.08 -2.28 -27.67
N GLU A 348 -9.55 -1.15 -27.12
CA GLU A 348 -9.49 0.17 -27.76
C GLU A 348 -8.05 0.64 -28.01
N THR A 349 -7.06 0.16 -27.25
CA THR A 349 -5.64 0.43 -27.54
C THR A 349 -5.12 -0.32 -28.77
N GLY A 350 -5.92 -1.23 -29.35
CA GLY A 350 -5.51 -2.11 -30.44
C GLY A 350 -4.71 -3.34 -29.99
N HIS A 351 -4.75 -3.70 -28.70
CA HIS A 351 -4.06 -4.87 -28.17
C HIS A 351 -4.57 -6.16 -28.82
N GLN A 352 -3.65 -7.02 -29.28
CA GLN A 352 -3.96 -8.31 -29.92
C GLN A 352 -3.25 -9.50 -29.26
N GLY A 353 -2.45 -9.25 -28.21
CA GLY A 353 -1.64 -10.27 -27.54
C GLY A 353 -2.36 -10.97 -26.41
N ALA A 354 -1.61 -11.79 -25.67
CA ALA A 354 -2.10 -12.40 -24.44
C ALA A 354 -2.51 -11.34 -23.41
N ILE A 355 -3.49 -11.70 -22.58
CA ILE A 355 -4.09 -10.85 -21.56
C ILE A 355 -3.87 -11.50 -20.20
N PHE A 356 -3.38 -10.73 -19.25
CA PHE A 356 -3.38 -11.09 -17.84
C PHE A 356 -4.74 -10.78 -17.23
N LEU A 357 -5.36 -11.81 -16.63
CA LEU A 357 -6.56 -11.71 -15.84
C LEU A 357 -6.22 -12.00 -14.38
N GLY A 358 -6.35 -11.00 -13.51
CA GLY A 358 -6.05 -11.13 -12.08
C GLY A 358 -7.29 -11.44 -11.25
N SER A 359 -7.20 -12.39 -10.33
CA SER A 359 -8.25 -12.77 -9.36
C SER A 359 -9.59 -13.15 -10.01
N VAL A 360 -9.54 -13.86 -11.13
CA VAL A 360 -10.73 -14.38 -11.84
C VAL A 360 -11.41 -15.42 -10.98
N MET A 361 -12.73 -15.35 -10.84
CA MET A 361 -13.49 -16.40 -10.16
C MET A 361 -13.70 -17.58 -11.12
N THR A 362 -13.14 -18.74 -10.76
CA THR A 362 -13.03 -19.92 -11.64
C THR A 362 -13.88 -21.10 -11.18
N ASN A 363 -14.52 -21.01 -10.01
CA ASN A 363 -15.35 -22.09 -9.43
C ASN A 363 -16.78 -22.18 -9.98
N ARG A 364 -17.08 -21.46 -11.05
CA ARG A 364 -18.38 -21.47 -11.73
C ARG A 364 -18.27 -22.14 -13.09
N HIS A 365 -19.41 -22.49 -13.68
CA HIS A 365 -19.46 -23.10 -15.01
C HIS A 365 -18.81 -22.21 -16.10
N SER A 366 -18.98 -20.90 -15.98
CA SER A 366 -18.20 -19.90 -16.71
C SER A 366 -17.33 -19.11 -15.73
N TRP A 367 -16.11 -18.78 -16.15
CA TRP A 367 -15.25 -17.90 -15.39
C TRP A 367 -15.84 -16.50 -15.32
N ARG A 368 -15.64 -15.81 -14.20
CA ARG A 368 -16.15 -14.46 -14.00
C ARG A 368 -15.02 -13.48 -13.72
N VAL A 369 -14.92 -12.48 -14.60
CA VAL A 369 -14.03 -11.32 -14.46
C VAL A 369 -14.86 -10.14 -13.99
N GLY A 370 -14.93 -9.97 -12.66
CA GLY A 370 -15.78 -8.97 -12.02
C GLY A 370 -15.07 -7.66 -11.72
N HIS A 371 -15.74 -6.81 -10.94
CA HIS A 371 -15.29 -5.46 -10.61
C HIS A 371 -14.02 -5.36 -9.74
N TRP A 372 -13.49 -6.48 -9.27
CA TRP A 372 -12.27 -6.58 -8.46
C TRP A 372 -11.06 -7.09 -9.26
N CYS A 373 -11.31 -7.66 -10.44
CA CYS A 373 -10.31 -8.31 -11.26
C CYS A 373 -9.40 -7.27 -11.93
N ASP A 374 -8.16 -7.67 -12.20
CA ASP A 374 -7.31 -6.95 -13.14
C ASP A 374 -7.51 -7.51 -14.55
N VAL A 375 -7.56 -6.63 -15.55
CA VAL A 375 -7.46 -6.98 -16.96
C VAL A 375 -6.36 -6.12 -17.55
N LEU A 376 -5.23 -6.74 -17.92
CA LEU A 376 -4.02 -6.05 -18.34
C LEU A 376 -3.41 -6.75 -19.56
N PRO A 377 -2.66 -6.04 -20.41
CA PRO A 377 -1.83 -6.73 -21.39
C PRO A 377 -0.81 -7.61 -20.64
N TRP A 378 -0.64 -8.85 -21.08
CA TRP A 378 0.51 -9.64 -20.67
C TRP A 378 1.75 -9.06 -21.38
N SER A 379 2.67 -8.49 -20.62
CA SER A 379 3.83 -7.76 -21.16
C SER A 379 5.06 -8.01 -20.28
N PRO A 380 5.52 -9.26 -20.18
CA PRO A 380 6.66 -9.62 -19.35
C PRO A 380 7.91 -8.86 -19.79
N ILE A 381 8.68 -8.39 -18.81
CA ILE A 381 10.01 -7.85 -19.04
C ILE A 381 10.99 -9.00 -18.78
N PRO A 382 11.80 -9.43 -19.76
CA PRO A 382 12.76 -10.53 -19.57
C PRO A 382 14.01 -10.07 -18.82
N ASP A 383 14.77 -11.02 -18.31
CA ASP A 383 16.06 -10.75 -17.66
C ASP A 383 17.16 -10.45 -18.68
N GLY A 384 18.24 -9.81 -18.22
CA GLY A 384 19.41 -9.50 -19.05
C GLY A 384 19.17 -8.49 -20.18
N VAL A 385 17.93 -8.01 -20.35
CA VAL A 385 17.55 -7.02 -21.36
C VAL A 385 17.34 -5.66 -20.69
N GLU A 386 17.99 -4.63 -21.21
CA GLU A 386 17.72 -3.26 -20.75
C GLU A 386 16.27 -2.87 -21.02
N TYR A 387 15.54 -2.52 -19.97
CA TYR A 387 14.21 -1.95 -20.09
C TYR A 387 14.29 -0.44 -20.28
N THR A 388 13.77 0.02 -21.42
CA THR A 388 13.53 1.44 -21.64
C THR A 388 12.07 1.74 -21.37
N ARG A 389 11.84 2.67 -20.43
CA ARG A 389 10.48 3.13 -20.11
C ARG A 389 9.84 3.69 -21.38
N PRO A 390 8.58 3.33 -21.69
CA PRO A 390 7.83 4.02 -22.73
C PRO A 390 7.85 5.52 -22.45
N SER A 391 8.17 6.34 -23.45
CA SER A 391 7.98 7.78 -23.36
C SER A 391 6.51 8.03 -23.00
N SER A 392 6.26 8.76 -21.92
CA SER A 392 4.90 9.08 -21.47
C SER A 392 4.09 9.61 -22.65
N ARG A 393 2.99 8.92 -22.98
CA ARG A 393 1.96 9.47 -23.85
C ARG A 393 1.12 10.46 -23.07
#